data_AF-A0AAE3PK22-F1
#
_entry.id   AF-A0AAE3PK22-F1
#
_cell.length_a   1.000
_cell.length_b   1.000
_cell.length_c   1.000
_cell.angle_alpha   90.00
_cell.angle_beta   90.00
_cell.angle_gamma   90.00
#
_symmetry.space_group_name_H-M   'P 1'
#
loop_
_entity.id
_entity.type
_entity.pdbx_description
1 polymer ?
#
loop_
_entity_poly.entity_id
_entity_poly.type
_entity_poly.pdbx_seq_one_letter_code
_entity_poly.pdbx_strand_id
1 'polypeptide(L)'
;MSEVRRATPKARSWRDTLRTLSSDKITDVETVSEPVEEPLFEEYPYSNQEIIKGRFTYLLYPPRDGDPTPIAMNFFFRTGSKLFILDPGRRDNLSDQVLFELRSLLTDKMSILPGSSVSRKGLWNFIQSAYEVREVTVRADPGQIESSGSERITEQEGVVSYEQLPSDPNVIGERKVERAELVFQFNGRFDVVYSDDILSVNGGDEQFEYAVQKFEAEAIFKG
;
A
#
# COMPACT_ATOMS: atom_id res chain seq x y z
N MET A 1 0.37 7.56 9.05
CA MET A 1 -0.30 6.50 8.27
C MET A 1 0.75 5.85 7.37
N SER A 2 0.91 4.53 7.44
CA SER A 2 1.90 3.81 6.63
C SER A 2 1.34 3.48 5.26
N GLU A 3 2.16 3.67 4.22
CA GLU A 3 1.77 3.44 2.83
C GLU A 3 2.51 2.27 2.21
N VAL A 4 1.76 1.36 1.58
CA VAL A 4 2.30 0.14 0.97
C VAL A 4 2.45 0.31 -0.55
N ARG A 5 3.66 0.13 -1.05
CA ARG A 5 4.03 0.17 -2.48
C ARG A 5 4.68 -1.15 -2.89
N ARG A 6 4.80 -1.41 -4.19
CA ARG A 6 5.60 -2.53 -4.71
C ARG A 6 6.97 -2.04 -5.13
N ALA A 7 8.03 -2.79 -4.81
CA ALA A 7 9.38 -2.48 -5.25
C ALA A 7 10.15 -3.70 -5.73
N THR A 8 10.76 -3.60 -6.92
CA THR A 8 11.51 -4.69 -7.54
C THR A 8 13.00 -4.37 -7.57
N PRO A 9 13.85 -5.16 -6.89
CA PRO A 9 15.30 -5.07 -7.05
C PRO A 9 15.73 -5.36 -8.49
N LYS A 10 16.63 -4.54 -9.04
CA LYS A 10 17.22 -4.69 -10.39
C LYS A 10 18.66 -5.21 -10.35
N ALA A 11 19.40 -4.89 -9.29
CA ALA A 11 20.82 -5.21 -9.15
C ALA A 11 21.08 -5.96 -7.84
N ARG A 12 22.07 -6.87 -7.80
CA ARG A 12 22.41 -7.63 -6.58
C ARG A 12 22.82 -6.74 -5.40
N SER A 13 23.36 -5.56 -5.68
CA SER A 13 23.83 -4.57 -4.68
C SER A 13 22.71 -3.70 -4.10
N TRP A 14 21.43 -3.99 -4.38
CA TRP A 14 20.31 -3.14 -3.94
C TRP A 14 20.25 -2.95 -2.42
N ARG A 15 20.66 -3.97 -1.64
CA ARG A 15 20.74 -3.89 -0.17
C ARG A 15 21.77 -2.87 0.29
N ASP A 16 22.94 -2.86 -0.36
CA ASP A 16 24.00 -1.89 -0.05
C ASP A 16 23.53 -0.48 -0.41
N THR A 17 22.77 -0.34 -1.50
CA THR A 17 22.20 0.95 -1.90
C THR A 17 21.24 1.49 -0.86
N LEU A 18 20.36 0.66 -0.28
CA LEU A 18 19.47 1.08 0.82
C LEU A 18 20.23 1.56 2.06
N ARG A 19 21.38 0.93 2.35
CA ARG A 19 22.26 1.29 3.49
C ARG A 19 23.00 2.59 3.31
N THR A 20 23.29 2.97 2.07
CA THR A 20 24.08 4.14 1.72
C THR A 20 23.25 5.21 1.02
N LEU A 21 21.92 5.19 1.19
CA LEU A 21 21.05 6.24 0.67
C LEU A 21 21.49 7.57 1.28
N SER A 22 21.75 8.56 0.44
CA SER A 22 22.05 9.91 0.89
C SER A 22 21.80 10.90 -0.23
N SER A 23 21.23 12.04 0.12
CA SER A 23 21.10 13.21 -0.74
C SER A 23 21.12 14.48 0.11
N ASP A 24 20.94 15.63 -0.54
CA ASP A 24 20.64 16.90 0.12
C ASP A 24 19.35 16.84 0.97
N LYS A 25 18.40 15.96 0.62
CA LYS A 25 17.13 15.80 1.33
C LYS A 25 17.03 14.56 2.21
N ILE A 26 17.83 13.53 1.96
CA ILE A 26 17.80 12.26 2.72
C ILE A 26 19.13 12.06 3.43
N THR A 27 19.08 12.02 4.76
CA THR A 27 20.24 11.98 5.64
C THR A 27 20.06 10.92 6.74
N ASP A 28 21.13 10.62 7.48
CA ASP A 28 21.12 9.75 8.67
C ASP A 28 20.47 8.38 8.43
N VAL A 29 20.80 7.74 7.30
CA VAL A 29 20.22 6.45 6.95
C VAL A 29 20.81 5.34 7.79
N GLU A 30 19.95 4.63 8.49
CA GLU A 30 20.29 3.44 9.24
C GLU A 30 19.36 2.31 8.81
N THR A 31 19.93 1.14 8.56
CA THR A 31 19.14 -0.05 8.22
C THR A 31 19.51 -1.20 9.13
N VAL A 32 18.49 -1.90 9.60
CA VAL A 32 18.63 -3.15 10.34
C VAL A 32 17.90 -4.22 9.54
N SER A 33 18.59 -5.32 9.25
CA SER A 33 17.90 -6.50 8.74
C SER A 33 17.44 -7.31 9.95
N GLU A 34 16.13 -7.49 10.08
CA GLU A 34 15.57 -8.35 11.11
C GLU A 34 15.13 -9.66 10.45
N PRO A 35 15.38 -10.80 11.11
CA PRO A 35 14.82 -12.06 10.66
C PRO A 35 13.28 -12.01 10.71
N VAL A 36 12.67 -12.81 9.84
CA VAL A 36 11.25 -13.22 9.77
C VAL A 36 10.32 -12.67 10.86
N GLU A 37 9.34 -11.83 10.48
CA GLU A 37 8.18 -11.53 11.34
C GLU A 37 7.33 -12.79 11.54
N GLU A 38 6.87 -13.02 12.77
CA GLU A 38 6.05 -14.19 13.07
C GLU A 38 4.71 -14.12 12.30
N PRO A 39 4.31 -15.21 11.64
CA PRO A 39 2.98 -15.28 11.02
C PRO A 39 1.88 -15.03 12.05
N LEU A 40 0.99 -14.07 11.77
CA LEU A 40 -0.17 -13.79 12.62
C LEU A 40 -1.39 -14.66 12.27
N PHE A 41 -1.25 -15.56 11.29
CA PHE A 41 -2.22 -16.61 10.96
C PHE A 41 -1.54 -17.83 10.31
N GLU A 42 -2.14 -19.01 10.45
CA GLU A 42 -1.53 -20.32 10.12
C GLU A 42 -1.13 -20.50 8.64
N GLU A 43 -1.79 -19.81 7.71
CA GLU A 43 -1.60 -20.00 6.26
C GLU A 43 -0.82 -18.86 5.58
N TYR A 44 0.00 -18.13 6.31
CA TYR A 44 0.76 -17.02 5.73
C TYR A 44 1.87 -17.50 4.77
N PRO A 45 1.85 -17.12 3.48
CA PRO A 45 2.73 -17.72 2.47
C PRO A 45 4.18 -17.24 2.51
N TYR A 46 4.48 -16.16 3.24
CA TYR A 46 5.82 -15.56 3.30
C TYR A 46 6.47 -15.74 4.67
N SER A 47 6.23 -16.87 5.33
CA SER A 47 6.74 -17.20 6.66
C SER A 47 8.27 -17.31 6.79
N ASN A 48 9.03 -17.19 5.69
CA ASN A 48 10.50 -17.20 5.69
C ASN A 48 11.11 -15.93 5.10
N GLN A 49 10.32 -14.87 4.91
CA GLN A 49 10.83 -13.66 4.27
C GLN A 49 11.72 -12.83 5.21
N GLU A 50 12.79 -12.27 4.66
CA GLU A 50 13.60 -11.24 5.32
C GLU A 50 12.88 -9.90 5.20
N ILE A 51 12.83 -9.14 6.29
CA ILE A 51 12.30 -7.77 6.32
C ILE A 51 13.44 -6.82 6.63
N ILE A 52 13.75 -5.95 5.66
CA ILE A 52 14.75 -4.92 5.84
C ILE A 52 14.04 -3.70 6.40
N LYS A 53 14.34 -3.36 7.65
CA LYS A 53 13.84 -2.17 8.33
C LYS A 53 14.89 -1.07 8.17
N GLY A 54 14.45 0.15 7.95
CA GLY A 54 15.37 1.28 7.92
C GLY A 54 14.70 2.56 8.36
N ARG A 55 15.53 3.49 8.82
CA ARG A 55 15.14 4.83 9.21
C ARG A 55 16.04 5.84 8.52
N PHE A 56 15.49 7.00 8.20
CA PHE A 56 16.24 8.12 7.66
C PHE A 56 15.59 9.44 8.05
N THR A 57 16.35 10.52 7.97
CA THR A 57 15.87 11.88 8.15
C THR A 57 15.59 12.49 6.78
N TYR A 58 14.34 12.88 6.53
CA TYR A 58 13.96 13.70 5.38
C TYR A 58 13.96 15.19 5.75
N LEU A 59 14.66 16.00 4.98
CA LEU A 59 14.73 17.45 5.15
C LEU A 59 13.65 18.13 4.30
N LEU A 60 12.59 18.60 4.96
CA LEU A 60 11.51 19.34 4.31
C LEU A 60 11.88 20.83 4.21
N TYR A 61 12.16 21.28 2.99
CA TYR A 61 12.49 22.68 2.72
C TYR A 61 11.22 23.53 2.57
N PRO A 62 11.08 24.63 3.32
CA PRO A 62 9.96 25.55 3.16
C PRO A 62 10.03 26.28 1.79
N PRO A 63 8.90 26.72 1.23
CA PRO A 63 8.88 27.45 -0.05
C PRO A 63 9.57 28.82 -0.04
N ARG A 64 10.01 29.32 1.12
CA ARG A 64 10.71 30.60 1.32
C ARG A 64 11.89 30.38 2.25
N ASP A 65 13.03 31.02 1.94
CA ASP A 65 14.34 30.93 2.60
C ASP A 65 14.28 30.74 4.11
N GLY A 66 14.13 29.49 4.53
CA GLY A 66 14.03 29.08 5.93
C GLY A 66 14.72 27.74 6.10
N ASP A 67 15.09 27.42 7.33
CA ASP A 67 15.81 26.20 7.63
C ASP A 67 14.95 24.96 7.32
N PRO A 68 15.55 23.88 6.78
CA PRO A 68 14.84 22.65 6.54
C PRO A 68 14.31 22.07 7.84
N THR A 69 13.08 21.56 7.81
CA THR A 69 12.50 20.83 8.94
C THR A 69 12.87 19.35 8.82
N PRO A 70 13.63 18.77 9.77
CA PRO A 70 13.94 17.35 9.76
C PRO A 70 12.72 16.52 10.15
N ILE A 71 12.50 15.44 9.41
CA ILE A 71 11.36 14.54 9.60
C ILE A 71 11.90 13.11 9.60
N ALA A 72 11.73 12.42 10.72
CA ALA A 72 12.09 11.02 10.83
C ALA A 72 11.12 10.18 9.99
N MET A 73 11.67 9.34 9.14
CA MET A 73 10.96 8.44 8.24
C MET A 73 11.41 7.02 8.52
N ASN A 74 10.46 6.09 8.56
CA ASN A 74 10.76 4.66 8.58
C ASN A 74 10.40 4.06 7.23
N PHE A 75 11.15 3.04 6.82
CA PHE A 75 10.77 2.19 5.70
C PHE A 75 10.96 0.72 6.03
N PHE A 76 10.16 -0.11 5.37
CA PHE A 76 10.25 -1.55 5.46
C PHE A 76 10.26 -2.12 4.06
N PHE A 77 11.19 -3.02 3.77
CA PHE A 77 11.19 -3.78 2.52
C PHE A 77 11.03 -5.27 2.80
N ARG A 78 9.91 -5.83 2.34
CA ARG A 78 9.53 -7.23 2.47
C ARG A 78 10.03 -8.01 1.27
N THR A 79 11.06 -8.82 1.47
CA THR A 79 11.77 -9.47 0.35
C THR A 79 10.95 -10.51 -0.40
N GLY A 80 10.01 -11.18 0.27
CA GLY A 80 9.17 -12.24 -0.31
C GLY A 80 8.10 -11.66 -1.23
N SER A 81 7.28 -10.76 -0.70
CA SER A 81 6.19 -10.10 -1.43
C SER A 81 6.64 -8.94 -2.31
N LYS A 82 7.87 -8.46 -2.13
CA LYS A 82 8.43 -7.28 -2.79
C LYS A 82 7.66 -6.00 -2.44
N LEU A 83 7.11 -5.91 -1.24
CA LEU A 83 6.47 -4.71 -0.73
C LEU A 83 7.50 -3.76 -0.14
N PHE A 84 7.36 -2.48 -0.48
CA PHE A 84 8.08 -1.36 0.10
C PHE A 84 7.07 -0.49 0.84
N ILE A 85 7.24 -0.38 2.14
CA ILE A 85 6.33 0.32 3.04
C ILE A 85 7.05 1.57 3.51
N LEU A 86 6.45 2.73 3.30
CA LEU A 86 6.94 3.99 3.82
C LEU A 86 6.04 4.44 4.97
N ASP A 87 6.63 4.68 6.14
CA ASP A 87 5.92 5.18 7.30
C ASP A 87 6.48 6.57 7.68
N PRO A 88 5.74 7.64 7.34
CA PRO A 88 6.08 9.01 7.74
C PRO A 88 5.70 9.32 9.20
N GLY A 89 5.28 8.32 9.98
CA GLY A 89 4.76 8.49 11.33
C GLY A 89 3.46 9.29 11.33
N ARG A 90 3.48 10.47 11.96
CA ARG A 90 2.29 11.33 12.16
C ARG A 90 2.04 12.33 11.02
N ARG A 91 2.80 12.30 9.91
CA ARG A 91 2.69 13.31 8.83
C ARG A 91 2.30 12.66 7.50
N ASP A 92 1.00 12.61 7.21
CA ASP A 92 0.45 11.82 6.10
C ASP A 92 0.62 12.47 4.70
N ASN A 93 1.11 13.71 4.60
CA ASN A 93 1.14 14.47 3.34
C ASN A 93 2.51 14.54 2.64
N LEU A 94 3.49 13.75 3.07
CA LEU A 94 4.88 13.84 2.58
C LEU A 94 5.34 12.63 1.78
N SER A 95 4.55 11.57 1.76
CA SER A 95 4.92 10.30 1.16
C SER A 95 5.30 10.42 -0.31
N ASP A 96 4.53 11.14 -1.13
CA ASP A 96 4.81 11.30 -2.56
C ASP A 96 6.11 12.06 -2.84
N GLN A 97 6.40 13.10 -2.06
CA GLN A 97 7.65 13.87 -2.21
C GLN A 97 8.85 13.01 -1.83
N VAL A 98 8.78 12.33 -0.69
CA VAL A 98 9.83 11.42 -0.23
C VAL A 98 10.02 10.27 -1.22
N LEU A 99 8.92 9.73 -1.76
CA LEU A 99 8.94 8.64 -2.74
C LEU A 99 9.57 9.07 -4.06
N PHE A 100 9.32 10.30 -4.50
CA PHE A 100 9.98 10.88 -5.68
C PHE A 100 11.51 10.89 -5.50
N GLU A 101 11.99 11.36 -4.34
CA GLU A 101 13.42 11.38 -4.03
C GLU A 101 14.01 9.96 -3.93
N LEU A 102 13.34 9.05 -3.21
CA LEU A 102 13.77 7.65 -3.09
C LEU A 102 13.85 6.96 -4.45
N ARG A 103 12.88 7.19 -5.34
CA ARG A 103 12.92 6.65 -6.71
C ARG A 103 14.13 7.15 -7.47
N SER A 104 14.42 8.44 -7.39
CA SER A 104 15.58 9.03 -8.06
C SER A 104 16.87 8.36 -7.60
N LEU A 105 17.06 8.25 -6.28
CA LEU A 105 18.27 7.64 -5.70
C LEU A 105 18.39 6.13 -5.97
N LEU A 106 17.28 5.43 -6.09
CA LEU A 106 17.26 3.98 -6.27
C LEU A 106 17.11 3.53 -7.73
N THR A 107 16.91 4.44 -8.70
CA THR A 107 16.46 4.12 -10.07
C THR A 107 17.21 2.96 -10.73
N ASP A 108 18.53 2.89 -10.58
CA ASP A 108 19.38 1.86 -11.20
C ASP A 108 19.41 0.53 -10.44
N LYS A 109 18.96 0.53 -9.19
CA LYS A 109 19.13 -0.57 -8.24
C LYS A 109 17.81 -1.21 -7.83
N MET A 110 16.75 -0.42 -7.75
CA MET A 110 15.41 -0.85 -7.37
C MET A 110 14.38 0.04 -8.07
N SER A 111 13.31 -0.54 -8.61
CA SER A 111 12.14 0.21 -9.07
C SER A 111 11.06 0.16 -8.01
N ILE A 112 10.69 1.31 -7.45
CA ILE A 112 9.53 1.45 -6.57
C ILE A 112 8.36 1.95 -7.42
N LEU A 113 7.27 1.19 -7.49
CA LEU A 113 6.08 1.50 -8.26
C LEU A 113 5.20 2.55 -7.56
N PRO A 114 4.37 3.31 -8.30
CA PRO A 114 3.43 4.28 -7.74
C PRO A 114 2.39 3.66 -6.82
N GLY A 115 2.08 2.37 -6.94
CA GLY A 115 1.17 1.70 -6.04
C GLY A 115 1.69 0.33 -5.60
N SER A 116 0.82 -0.40 -4.93
CA SER A 116 0.98 -1.81 -4.59
C SER A 116 0.96 -2.74 -5.81
N SER A 117 0.41 -2.28 -6.95
CA SER A 117 0.37 -3.01 -8.23
C SER A 117 -0.08 -4.47 -8.06
N VAL A 118 -1.29 -4.63 -7.52
CA VAL A 118 -1.96 -5.92 -7.30
C VAL A 118 -2.89 -6.25 -8.45
N SER A 119 -3.17 -7.54 -8.66
CA SER A 119 -4.16 -7.96 -9.66
C SER A 119 -5.57 -7.59 -9.18
N ARG A 120 -6.50 -7.37 -10.11
CA ARG A 120 -7.90 -7.08 -9.75
C ARG A 120 -8.48 -8.19 -8.89
N LYS A 121 -8.27 -9.45 -9.31
CA LYS A 121 -8.68 -10.64 -8.56
C LYS A 121 -8.09 -10.64 -7.15
N GLY A 122 -6.79 -10.38 -7.01
CA GLY A 122 -6.13 -10.31 -5.71
C GLY A 122 -6.74 -9.25 -4.80
N LEU A 123 -6.98 -8.04 -5.31
CA LEU A 123 -7.60 -6.98 -4.53
C LEU A 123 -9.01 -7.35 -4.06
N TRP A 124 -9.80 -8.00 -4.91
CA TRP A 124 -11.12 -8.53 -4.52
C TRP A 124 -11.03 -9.62 -3.46
N ASN A 125 -10.08 -10.56 -3.57
CA ASN A 125 -9.84 -11.56 -2.52
C ASN A 125 -9.54 -10.87 -1.17
N PHE A 126 -8.71 -9.82 -1.19
CA PHE A 126 -8.38 -9.06 0.00
C PHE A 126 -9.61 -8.35 0.61
N ILE A 127 -10.43 -7.69 -0.22
CA ILE A 127 -11.69 -7.06 0.20
C ILE A 127 -12.64 -8.10 0.83
N GLN A 128 -12.77 -9.27 0.20
CA GLN A 128 -13.61 -10.37 0.69
C GLN A 128 -13.09 -10.99 1.99
N SER A 129 -11.81 -10.82 2.32
CA SER A 129 -11.22 -11.29 3.57
C SER A 129 -11.46 -10.35 4.76
N ALA A 130 -11.98 -9.15 4.51
CA ALA A 130 -12.30 -8.19 5.56
C ALA A 130 -13.42 -8.71 6.47
N TYR A 131 -13.40 -8.30 7.73
CA TYR A 131 -14.47 -8.63 8.67
C TYR A 131 -15.78 -7.91 8.29
N GLU A 132 -15.67 -6.65 7.87
CA GLU A 132 -16.79 -5.84 7.40
C GLU A 132 -16.30 -4.94 6.26
N VAL A 133 -17.12 -4.79 5.22
CA VAL A 133 -16.87 -3.91 4.08
C VAL A 133 -17.80 -2.72 4.24
N ARG A 134 -17.26 -1.52 4.49
CA ARG A 134 -18.06 -0.30 4.69
C ARG A 134 -18.43 0.35 3.36
N GLU A 135 -17.45 0.51 2.50
CA GLU A 135 -17.62 1.13 1.19
C GLU A 135 -16.65 0.51 0.20
N VAL A 136 -17.10 0.26 -1.02
CA VAL A 136 -16.23 -0.08 -2.14
C VAL A 136 -16.72 0.70 -3.34
N THR A 137 -15.82 1.43 -3.98
CA THR A 137 -16.09 2.19 -5.18
C THR A 137 -15.31 1.60 -6.34
N VAL A 138 -16.01 1.28 -7.44
CA VAL A 138 -15.42 0.62 -8.61
C VAL A 138 -15.57 1.47 -9.85
N ARG A 139 -14.63 1.33 -10.79
CA ARG A 139 -14.76 1.93 -12.11
C ARG A 139 -15.74 1.12 -12.96
N ALA A 140 -16.81 1.76 -13.40
CA ALA A 140 -17.79 1.24 -14.34
C ALA A 140 -17.29 1.43 -15.78
N ASP A 141 -17.50 0.43 -16.63
CA ASP A 141 -17.24 0.57 -18.06
C ASP A 141 -18.34 1.41 -18.72
N PRO A 142 -18.00 2.28 -19.70
CA PRO A 142 -18.99 3.04 -20.44
C PRO A 142 -20.02 2.10 -21.09
N GLY A 143 -21.30 2.27 -20.74
CA GLY A 143 -22.42 1.53 -21.35
C GLY A 143 -22.89 0.25 -20.65
N GLN A 144 -22.33 -0.12 -19.48
CA GLN A 144 -22.77 -1.31 -18.73
C GLN A 144 -23.61 -1.01 -17.47
N ILE A 145 -23.97 0.25 -17.25
CA ILE A 145 -24.89 0.63 -16.18
C ILE A 145 -26.31 0.59 -16.73
N GLU A 146 -26.90 -0.61 -16.79
CA GLU A 146 -28.36 -0.73 -16.88
C GLU A 146 -28.93 -0.62 -15.46
N SER A 147 -29.35 0.59 -15.09
CA SER A 147 -30.03 0.83 -13.82
C SER A 147 -31.31 0.01 -13.76
N SER A 148 -31.36 -0.92 -12.80
CA SER A 148 -32.62 -1.50 -12.33
C SER A 148 -33.41 -0.40 -11.62
N GLY A 149 -34.15 0.41 -12.38
CA GLY A 149 -34.97 1.52 -11.87
C GLY A 149 -34.43 2.89 -12.26
N SER A 150 -34.95 3.42 -13.37
CA SER A 150 -35.24 4.84 -13.66
C SER A 150 -34.31 5.99 -13.21
N GLU A 151 -33.04 5.76 -12.91
CA GLU A 151 -32.03 6.82 -12.80
C GLU A 151 -30.89 6.52 -13.77
N ARG A 152 -30.86 7.25 -14.89
CA ARG A 152 -29.69 7.33 -15.75
C ARG A 152 -28.56 7.88 -14.89
N ILE A 153 -27.54 7.08 -14.62
CA ILE A 153 -26.28 7.58 -14.04
C ILE A 153 -25.67 8.49 -15.11
N THR A 154 -25.88 9.79 -14.95
CA THR A 154 -25.31 10.81 -15.82
C THR A 154 -23.80 10.75 -15.69
N GLU A 155 -23.17 10.26 -16.75
CA GLU A 155 -21.80 10.47 -17.18
C GLU A 155 -21.17 11.74 -16.57
N GLN A 156 -20.35 11.60 -15.54
CA GLN A 156 -19.16 12.46 -15.43
C GLN A 156 -17.91 11.68 -15.01
N GLU A 157 -17.99 10.68 -14.13
CA GLU A 157 -16.87 9.75 -13.92
C GLU A 157 -17.48 8.40 -13.54
N GLY A 158 -17.28 7.36 -14.37
CA GLY A 158 -17.90 6.04 -14.20
C GLY A 158 -17.40 5.33 -12.94
N VAL A 159 -17.89 5.75 -11.77
CA VAL A 159 -17.49 5.28 -10.45
C VAL A 159 -18.79 4.98 -9.69
N VAL A 160 -18.99 3.72 -9.28
CA VAL A 160 -20.23 3.26 -8.64
C VAL A 160 -19.94 2.56 -7.32
N SER A 161 -20.85 2.69 -6.35
CA SER A 161 -20.77 1.97 -5.09
C SER A 161 -21.05 0.47 -5.32
N TYR A 162 -20.37 -0.39 -4.57
CA TYR A 162 -20.54 -1.85 -4.64
C TYR A 162 -21.98 -2.30 -4.41
N GLU A 163 -22.73 -1.62 -3.54
CA GLU A 163 -24.14 -1.94 -3.28
C GLU A 163 -25.04 -1.74 -4.51
N GLN A 164 -24.58 -0.96 -5.49
CA GLN A 164 -25.29 -0.68 -6.74
C GLN A 164 -24.90 -1.63 -7.88
N LEU A 165 -23.93 -2.53 -7.66
CA LEU A 165 -23.53 -3.51 -8.65
C LEU A 165 -24.50 -4.71 -8.67
N PRO A 166 -24.74 -5.32 -9.84
CA PRO A 166 -25.46 -6.58 -9.92
C PRO A 166 -24.80 -7.62 -9.02
N SER A 167 -25.59 -8.37 -8.25
CA SER A 167 -25.09 -9.43 -7.34
C SER A 167 -24.49 -10.64 -8.07
N ASP A 168 -24.20 -10.53 -9.37
CA ASP A 168 -23.59 -11.58 -10.17
C ASP A 168 -22.11 -11.75 -9.77
N PRO A 169 -21.71 -12.92 -9.26
CA PRO A 169 -20.32 -13.19 -8.86
C PRO A 169 -19.34 -13.08 -10.03
N ASN A 170 -19.79 -13.13 -11.29
CA ASN A 170 -18.92 -12.89 -12.45
C ASN A 170 -18.54 -11.41 -12.63
N VAL A 171 -19.27 -10.48 -12.01
CA VAL A 171 -18.92 -9.04 -12.02
C VAL A 171 -17.93 -8.71 -10.89
N ILE A 172 -17.98 -9.46 -9.79
CA ILE A 172 -17.15 -9.31 -8.60
C ILE A 172 -15.82 -10.03 -8.84
N GLY A 173 -14.72 -9.29 -9.00
CA GLY A 173 -13.41 -9.86 -9.35
C GLY A 173 -12.80 -9.26 -10.62
N GLU A 174 -13.63 -8.83 -11.57
CA GLU A 174 -13.19 -8.32 -12.87
C GLU A 174 -13.11 -6.79 -12.92
N ARG A 175 -13.87 -6.10 -12.06
CA ARG A 175 -13.91 -4.64 -12.00
C ARG A 175 -12.68 -4.07 -11.29
N LYS A 176 -12.21 -2.93 -11.79
CA LYS A 176 -11.15 -2.15 -11.12
C LYS A 176 -11.75 -1.43 -9.92
N VAL A 177 -11.26 -1.75 -8.73
CA VAL A 177 -11.58 -1.02 -7.49
C VAL A 177 -10.76 0.27 -7.49
N GLU A 178 -11.41 1.40 -7.27
CA GLU A 178 -10.74 2.70 -7.10
C GLU A 178 -10.54 3.01 -5.61
N ARG A 179 -11.52 2.65 -4.77
CA ARG A 179 -11.46 2.83 -3.31
C ARG A 179 -12.15 1.67 -2.59
N ALA A 180 -11.62 1.25 -1.46
CA ALA A 180 -12.27 0.33 -0.53
C ALA A 180 -12.00 0.75 0.91
N GLU A 181 -13.06 0.85 1.71
CA GLU A 181 -13.02 1.07 3.15
C GLU A 181 -13.46 -0.20 3.87
N LEU A 182 -12.51 -0.80 4.58
CA LEU A 182 -12.61 -2.13 5.15
C LEU A 182 -12.39 -2.06 6.65
N VAL A 183 -13.03 -2.96 7.39
CA VAL A 183 -12.76 -3.21 8.80
C VAL A 183 -12.19 -4.61 8.93
N PHE A 184 -11.05 -4.73 9.58
CA PHE A 184 -10.49 -6.02 9.97
C PHE A 184 -10.64 -6.22 11.48
N GLN A 185 -10.66 -7.49 11.89
CA GLN A 185 -10.72 -7.87 13.30
C GLN A 185 -9.48 -8.68 13.67
N PHE A 186 -8.57 -8.06 14.41
CA PHE A 186 -7.38 -8.67 15.02
C PHE A 186 -6.98 -7.81 16.23
N ASN A 187 -6.95 -8.41 17.42
CA ASN A 187 -6.73 -7.70 18.69
C ASN A 187 -7.61 -6.44 18.86
N GLY A 188 -8.84 -6.49 18.32
CA GLY A 188 -9.74 -5.34 18.19
C GLY A 188 -10.22 -5.16 16.75
N ARG A 189 -11.14 -4.20 16.53
CA ARG A 189 -11.51 -3.77 15.18
C ARG A 189 -10.66 -2.57 14.78
N PHE A 190 -10.25 -2.53 13.53
CA PHE A 190 -9.44 -1.44 12.99
C PHE A 190 -9.73 -1.24 11.50
N ASP A 191 -9.46 -0.03 11.02
CA ASP A 191 -9.86 0.40 9.68
C ASP A 191 -8.69 0.26 8.71
N VAL A 192 -8.99 -0.21 7.50
CA VAL A 192 -8.06 -0.36 6.40
C VAL A 192 -8.68 0.29 5.17
N VAL A 193 -7.94 1.19 4.54
CA VAL A 193 -8.37 1.91 3.34
C VAL A 193 -7.44 1.54 2.20
N TYR A 194 -8.01 1.10 1.08
CA TYR A 194 -7.31 1.04 -0.20
C TYR A 194 -7.81 2.20 -1.07
N SER A 195 -6.93 3.05 -1.55
CA SER A 195 -7.25 4.16 -2.47
C SER A 195 -6.03 4.47 -3.31
N ASP A 196 -6.21 4.83 -4.57
CA ASP A 196 -5.11 5.28 -5.46
C ASP A 196 -3.95 4.27 -5.55
N ASP A 197 -4.28 2.99 -5.53
CA ASP A 197 -3.36 1.85 -5.48
C ASP A 197 -2.49 1.74 -4.21
N ILE A 198 -2.86 2.45 -3.15
CA ILE A 198 -2.18 2.50 -1.85
C ILE A 198 -3.03 1.77 -0.81
N LEU A 199 -2.40 0.91 -0.01
CA LEU A 199 -2.99 0.39 1.21
C LEU A 199 -2.56 1.26 2.39
N SER A 200 -3.54 1.76 3.12
CA SER A 200 -3.40 2.54 4.34
C SER A 200 -4.10 1.83 5.49
N VAL A 201 -3.44 1.71 6.63
CA VAL A 201 -3.98 1.02 7.80
C VAL A 201 -4.01 1.97 8.99
N ASN A 202 -5.15 2.04 9.66
CA ASN A 202 -5.35 2.82 10.88
C ASN A 202 -5.53 1.85 12.06
N GLY A 203 -4.42 1.46 12.67
CA GLY A 203 -4.36 0.52 13.79
C GLY A 203 -3.00 0.56 14.49
N GLY A 204 -2.84 -0.23 15.55
CA GLY A 204 -1.54 -0.44 16.21
C GLY A 204 -0.60 -1.33 15.38
N ASP A 205 0.65 -1.48 15.83
CA ASP A 205 1.71 -2.19 15.08
C ASP A 205 1.32 -3.63 14.69
N GLU A 206 0.73 -4.40 15.60
CA GLU A 206 0.28 -5.76 15.28
C GLU A 206 -0.90 -5.80 14.30
N GLN A 207 -1.77 -4.79 14.35
CA GLN A 207 -2.91 -4.67 13.41
C GLN A 207 -2.42 -4.27 12.02
N PHE A 208 -1.44 -3.36 11.97
CA PHE A 208 -0.71 -3.02 10.76
C PHE A 208 -0.08 -4.27 10.14
N GLU A 209 0.69 -5.02 10.93
CA GLU A 209 1.31 -6.28 10.50
C GLU A 209 0.27 -7.27 9.98
N TYR A 210 -0.80 -7.50 10.73
CA TYR A 210 -1.86 -8.43 10.33
C TYR A 210 -2.51 -8.02 9.00
N ALA A 211 -2.83 -6.75 8.81
CA ALA A 211 -3.40 -6.25 7.56
C ALA A 211 -2.43 -6.40 6.39
N VAL A 212 -1.14 -6.13 6.59
CA VAL A 212 -0.13 -6.33 5.55
C VAL A 212 0.04 -7.81 5.21
N GLN A 213 0.11 -8.70 6.19
CA GLN A 213 0.20 -10.15 5.93
C GLN A 213 -1.05 -10.67 5.21
N LYS A 214 -2.24 -10.16 5.55
CA LYS A 214 -3.48 -10.46 4.82
C LYS A 214 -3.44 -9.94 3.39
N PHE A 215 -2.96 -8.71 3.18
CA PHE A 215 -2.79 -8.15 1.85
C PHE A 215 -1.80 -8.97 1.01
N GLU A 216 -0.68 -9.39 1.59
CA GLU A 216 0.30 -10.24 0.93
C GLU A 216 -0.28 -11.61 0.56
N ALA A 217 -1.04 -12.24 1.44
CA ALA A 217 -1.64 -13.54 1.18
C ALA A 217 -2.77 -13.48 0.12
N GLU A 218 -3.70 -12.54 0.27
CA GLU A 218 -4.90 -12.50 -0.57
C GLU A 218 -4.67 -11.73 -1.88
N ALA A 219 -4.01 -10.58 -1.82
CA ALA A 219 -3.83 -9.70 -2.97
C ALA A 219 -2.59 -10.00 -3.82
N ILE A 220 -1.53 -10.55 -3.22
CA ILE A 220 -0.26 -10.78 -3.92
C ILE A 220 -0.02 -12.26 -4.21
N PHE A 221 -0.26 -13.15 -3.25
CA PHE A 221 0.04 -14.58 -3.41
C PHE A 221 -1.08 -15.34 -4.13
N LYS A 222 -2.34 -15.14 -3.73
CA LYS A 222 -3.52 -15.77 -4.36
C LYS A 222 -4.04 -15.00 -5.59
N GLY A 223 -3.60 -13.76 -5.76
CA GLY A 223 -4.00 -12.83 -6.82
C GLY A 223 -3.23 -13.01 -8.11
#